data_AF-A0A8K0K852-F1
#
_entry.id   AF-A0A8K0K852-F1
#
_cell.length_a   1.000
_cell.length_b   1.000
_cell.length_c   1.000
_cell.angle_alpha   90.00
_cell.angle_beta   90.00
_cell.angle_gamma   90.00
#
_symmetry.space_group_name_H-M   'P 1'
#
loop_
_entity.id
_entity.type
_entity.pdbx_description
1 polymer ?
#
loop_
_entity_poly.entity_id
_entity_poly.type
_entity_poly.pdbx_seq_one_letter_code
_entity_poly.pdbx_strand_id
1 'polypeptide(L)'
;MMGASGAGKSTLMNALAHRSPVSEEKLQNCVTEWGDERTRKEMEINVKKRKVISIAKKGNQNTTIKYKNEELEQVDGYEYLVTIVTSDGRYDEEILNRKRRAYAMYNHCNETILGKKE
;
A
#
# COMPACT_ATOMS: atom_id res chain seq x y z
N MET A 1 -10.72 31.72 13.83
CA MET A 1 -9.48 31.67 13.01
C MET A 1 -8.52 30.73 13.73
N MET A 2 -7.94 29.67 13.19
CA MET A 2 -7.83 29.11 11.85
C MET A 2 -7.88 27.59 11.99
N GLY A 3 -8.56 26.90 11.07
CA GLY A 3 -8.53 25.45 10.98
C GLY A 3 -7.23 24.96 10.34
N ALA A 4 -6.64 23.92 10.91
CA ALA A 4 -5.54 23.17 10.31
C ALA A 4 -5.97 21.69 10.18
N SER A 5 -6.88 21.42 9.23
CA SER A 5 -7.39 20.06 8.92
C SER A 5 -6.78 19.49 7.61
N GLY A 6 -5.84 20.19 6.98
CA GLY A 6 -5.35 19.84 5.64
C GLY A 6 -4.03 19.06 5.56
N ALA A 7 -3.20 19.04 6.60
CA ALA A 7 -1.79 18.65 6.44
C ALA A 7 -1.58 17.13 6.25
N GLY A 8 -2.36 16.29 6.95
CA GLY A 8 -2.10 14.84 6.99
C GLY A 8 -2.45 14.07 5.69
N LYS A 9 -3.39 14.59 4.88
CA LYS A 9 -3.80 13.93 3.61
C LYS A 9 -2.88 14.32 2.45
N SER A 10 -2.30 15.52 2.49
CA SER A 10 -1.34 16.00 1.48
C SER A 10 -0.04 15.20 1.51
N THR A 11 0.48 14.88 2.70
CA THR A 11 1.79 14.21 2.85
C THR A 11 1.77 12.75 2.36
N LEU A 12 0.69 12.00 2.58
CA LEU A 12 0.58 10.59 2.16
C LEU A 12 0.47 10.43 0.62
N MET A 13 -0.21 11.37 -0.05
CA MET A 13 -0.28 11.37 -1.52
C MET A 13 1.01 11.93 -2.15
N ASN A 14 1.68 12.90 -1.50
CA ASN A 14 2.93 13.47 -2.01
C ASN A 14 4.10 12.48 -1.98
N ALA A 15 4.14 11.56 -1.01
CA ALA A 15 5.15 10.49 -0.96
C ALA A 15 5.03 9.49 -2.11
N LEU A 16 3.83 9.30 -2.65
CA LEU A 16 3.57 8.46 -3.84
C LEU A 16 3.74 9.21 -5.16
N ALA A 17 3.69 10.55 -5.15
CA ALA A 17 3.62 11.37 -6.36
C ALA A 17 4.95 12.05 -6.78
N HIS A 18 5.91 12.25 -5.87
CA HIS A 18 7.18 12.92 -6.19
C HIS A 18 8.40 12.02 -6.05
N ARG A 19 8.95 11.68 -7.22
CA ARG A 19 10.10 10.82 -7.49
C ARG A 19 11.39 11.30 -6.80
N SER A 20 11.61 10.87 -5.57
CA SER A 20 12.98 10.70 -5.05
C SER A 20 13.07 9.31 -4.44
N PRO A 21 14.13 8.52 -4.70
CA PRO A 21 14.34 7.27 -4.00
C PRO A 21 14.38 7.56 -2.50
N VAL A 22 13.41 7.00 -1.77
CA VAL A 22 13.39 7.06 -0.30
C VAL A 22 14.49 6.10 0.16
N SER A 23 15.52 6.63 0.83
CA SER A 23 16.53 5.78 1.46
C SER A 23 15.91 4.99 2.62
N GLU A 24 16.50 3.85 2.96
CA GLU A 24 16.11 3.05 4.13
C GLU A 24 16.04 3.90 5.41
N GLU A 25 17.00 4.79 5.62
CA GLU A 25 17.02 5.75 6.72
C GLU A 25 15.78 6.66 6.72
N LYS A 26 15.41 7.23 5.57
CA LYS A 26 14.22 8.09 5.46
C LYS A 26 12.95 7.29 5.75
N LEU A 27 12.86 6.07 5.25
CA LEU A 27 11.72 5.19 5.51
C LEU A 27 11.62 4.85 7.01
N GLN A 28 12.75 4.51 7.64
CA GLN A 28 12.81 4.22 9.07
C GLN A 28 12.37 5.44 9.89
N ASN A 29 12.83 6.65 9.54
CA ASN A 29 12.41 7.88 10.21
C ASN A 29 10.90 8.11 10.07
N CYS A 30 10.32 7.90 8.88
CA CYS A 30 8.88 8.00 8.69
C CYS A 30 8.10 6.99 9.54
N VAL A 31 8.58 5.74 9.65
CA VAL A 31 7.94 4.71 10.48
C VAL A 31 7.98 5.08 11.96
N THR A 32 9.10 5.62 12.43
CA THR A 32 9.25 6.12 13.80
C THR A 32 8.28 7.27 14.09
N GLU A 33 8.27 8.31 13.25
CA GLU A 33 7.37 9.48 13.40
C GLU A 33 5.89 9.06 13.43
N TRP A 34 5.50 8.15 12.52
CA TRP A 34 4.15 7.61 12.49
C TRP A 34 3.81 6.77 13.73
N GLY A 35 4.80 6.03 14.24
CA GLY A 35 4.69 5.25 15.46
C GLY A 35 4.42 6.10 16.69
N ASP A 36 5.15 7.21 16.81
CA ASP A 36 5.03 8.16 17.91
C ASP A 36 3.66 8.86 17.87
N GLU A 37 3.23 9.29 16.68
CA GLU A 37 1.93 9.94 16.48
C GLU A 37 0.75 8.99 16.77
N ARG A 38 0.88 7.70 16.41
CA ARG A 38 -0.11 6.67 16.76
C ARG A 38 -0.19 6.46 18.26
N THR A 39 0.97 6.36 18.92
CA THR A 39 1.06 6.20 20.38
C THR A 39 0.46 7.40 21.10
N ARG A 40 0.73 8.63 20.64
CA ARG A 40 0.13 9.87 21.16
C ARG A 40 -1.40 9.88 21.07
N LYS A 41 -1.97 9.17 20.10
CA LYS A 41 -3.41 9.01 19.90
C LYS A 41 -3.98 7.76 20.55
N GLU A 42 -3.22 7.10 21.41
CA GLU A 42 -3.61 5.85 22.09
C GLU A 42 -3.97 4.74 21.09
N MET A 43 -3.37 4.76 19.89
CA MET A 43 -3.55 3.76 18.86
C MET A 43 -2.35 2.82 18.79
N GLU A 44 -2.63 1.52 18.64
CA GLU A 44 -1.60 0.51 18.49
C GLU A 44 -1.40 0.09 17.02
N ILE A 45 -0.15 -0.18 16.65
CA ILE A 45 0.23 -0.77 15.36
C ILE A 45 0.44 -2.27 15.56
N ASN A 46 -0.33 -3.08 14.86
CA ASN A 46 -0.08 -4.51 14.76
C ASN A 46 1.07 -4.76 13.77
N VAL A 47 2.27 -5.00 14.31
CA VAL A 47 3.51 -5.21 13.54
C VAL A 47 3.38 -6.34 12.54
N LYS A 48 2.78 -7.47 12.93
CA LYS A 48 2.60 -8.66 12.08
C LYS A 48 1.79 -8.40 10.81
N LYS A 49 0.89 -7.41 10.83
CA LYS A 49 0.09 -6.99 9.66
C LYS A 49 0.77 -5.91 8.82
N ARG A 50 1.85 -5.30 9.30
CA ARG A 50 2.61 -4.30 8.53
C ARG A 50 3.67 -5.00 7.72
N LYS A 51 3.82 -4.55 6.48
CA LYS A 51 4.78 -5.08 5.50
C LYS A 51 5.57 -3.92 4.91
N VAL A 52 6.78 -4.22 4.47
CA VAL A 52 7.64 -3.31 3.71
C VAL A 52 7.77 -3.86 2.30
N ILE A 53 7.82 -2.97 1.31
CA ILE A 53 8.08 -3.35 -0.08
C ILE A 53 9.26 -2.52 -0.55
N SER A 54 10.30 -3.19 -1.03
CA SER A 54 11.42 -2.56 -1.73
C SER A 54 11.12 -2.56 -3.22
N ILE A 55 10.90 -1.37 -3.80
CA ILE A 55 10.56 -1.25 -5.22
C ILE A 55 11.82 -0.90 -6.01
N ALA A 56 12.31 -1.83 -6.82
CA ALA A 56 13.53 -1.65 -7.60
C ALA A 56 13.42 -2.30 -8.99
N LYS A 57 13.97 -1.62 -10.01
CA LYS A 57 13.99 -2.15 -11.39
C LYS A 57 14.93 -3.35 -11.60
N LYS A 58 15.92 -3.53 -10.71
CA LYS A 58 16.94 -4.59 -10.79
C LYS A 58 17.24 -5.13 -9.39
N GLY A 59 16.78 -6.35 -9.15
CA GLY A 59 17.05 -7.10 -7.91
C GLY A 59 16.28 -6.56 -6.71
N ASN A 60 15.87 -7.47 -5.84
CA ASN A 60 15.25 -7.11 -4.57
C ASN A 60 16.36 -6.61 -3.63
N GLN A 61 16.31 -5.35 -3.22
CA GLN A 61 17.21 -4.87 -2.17
C GLN A 61 16.65 -5.33 -0.83
N ASN A 62 17.48 -5.95 0.00
CA ASN A 62 17.08 -6.30 1.36
C ASN A 62 17.06 -5.01 2.19
N THR A 63 15.90 -4.68 2.76
CA THR A 63 15.67 -3.44 3.51
C THR A 63 15.15 -3.80 4.90
N THR A 64 15.85 -3.37 5.94
CA THR A 64 15.49 -3.70 7.33
C THR A 64 14.84 -2.49 7.99
N ILE A 65 13.51 -2.50 8.08
CA ILE A 65 12.75 -1.49 8.81
C ILE A 65 12.20 -2.08 10.09
N LYS A 66 12.33 -1.35 11.19
CA LYS A 66 11.88 -1.76 12.51
C LYS A 66 10.80 -0.84 13.06
N TYR A 67 9.91 -1.41 13.86
CA TYR A 67 8.97 -0.69 14.70
C TYR A 67 9.01 -1.29 16.11
N LYS A 68 9.30 -0.47 17.13
CA LYS A 68 9.47 -0.91 18.53
C LYS A 68 10.41 -2.13 18.68
N ASN A 69 11.54 -2.11 17.98
CA ASN A 69 12.55 -3.18 17.90
C ASN A 69 12.11 -4.47 17.19
N GLU A 70 10.87 -4.56 16.70
CA GLU A 70 10.42 -5.66 15.84
C GLU A 70 10.63 -5.31 14.37
N GLU A 71 11.17 -6.25 13.59
CA GLU A 71 11.37 -6.08 12.16
C GLU A 71 10.06 -6.25 11.38
N LEU A 72 9.80 -5.34 10.45
CA LEU A 72 8.67 -5.43 9.54
C LEU A 72 9.02 -6.42 8.42
N GLU A 73 8.08 -7.31 8.10
CA GLU A 73 8.27 -8.29 7.03
C GLU A 73 8.34 -7.59 5.68
N GLN A 74 9.45 -7.79 4.95
CA GLN A 74 9.58 -7.39 3.56
C GLN A 74 8.86 -8.39 2.65
N VAL A 75 8.06 -7.89 1.71
CA VAL A 75 7.28 -8.70 0.76
C VAL A 75 7.47 -8.24 -0.68
N ASP A 76 7.27 -9.17 -1.61
CA ASP A 76 7.36 -8.92 -3.05
C ASP A 76 6.10 -8.30 -3.65
N GLY A 77 4.97 -8.43 -2.96
CA GLY A 77 3.71 -7.90 -3.42
C GLY A 77 2.73 -7.67 -2.29
N TYR A 78 1.84 -6.71 -2.46
CA TYR A 78 0.81 -6.40 -1.48
C TYR A 78 -0.44 -5.86 -2.17
N GLU A 79 -1.61 -6.37 -1.77
CA GLU A 79 -2.90 -5.83 -2.19
C GLU A 79 -3.34 -4.73 -1.22
N TYR A 80 -3.39 -3.49 -1.70
CA TYR A 80 -3.90 -2.34 -0.98
C TYR A 80 -5.12 -1.76 -1.70
N LEU A 81 -6.27 -1.79 -1.03
CA LEU A 81 -7.54 -1.28 -1.58
C LEU A 81 -7.80 -1.78 -3.01
N VAL A 82 -7.70 -3.10 -3.21
CA VAL A 82 -7.91 -3.78 -4.52
C VAL A 82 -6.83 -3.51 -5.56
N THR A 83 -5.84 -2.68 -5.24
CA THR A 83 -4.67 -2.42 -6.09
C THR A 83 -3.52 -3.33 -5.67
N ILE A 84 -2.95 -4.06 -6.63
CA ILE A 84 -1.77 -4.88 -6.39
C ILE A 84 -0.54 -4.03 -6.66
N VAL A 85 0.39 -3.99 -5.71
CA VAL A 85 1.69 -3.35 -5.85
C VAL A 85 2.76 -4.42 -5.74
N THR A 86 3.69 -4.46 -6.69
CA THR A 86 4.78 -5.44 -6.76
C THR A 86 6.15 -4.77 -6.58
N SER A 87 7.14 -5.52 -6.10
CA SER A 87 8.52 -5.07 -5.87
C SER A 87 9.27 -4.72 -7.15
N ASP A 88 8.86 -5.27 -8.29
CA ASP A 88 9.41 -4.90 -9.60
C ASP A 88 8.85 -3.59 -10.16
N GLY A 89 7.84 -3.02 -9.50
CA GLY A 89 7.16 -1.77 -9.88
C GLY A 89 6.37 -1.86 -11.18
N ARG A 90 6.10 -3.08 -11.69
CA ARG A 90 5.28 -3.30 -12.88
C ARG A 90 3.81 -3.39 -12.50
N TYR A 91 2.95 -3.21 -13.50
CA TYR A 91 1.48 -3.24 -13.32
C TYR A 91 0.84 -4.48 -13.96
N ASP A 92 1.64 -5.42 -14.48
CA ASP A 92 1.12 -6.56 -15.24
C ASP A 92 0.13 -7.41 -14.42
N GLU A 93 0.47 -7.69 -13.16
CA GLU A 93 -0.40 -8.42 -12.22
C GLU A 93 -1.67 -7.64 -11.86
N GLU A 94 -1.52 -6.33 -11.64
CA GLU A 94 -2.61 -5.43 -11.30
C GLU A 94 -3.64 -5.34 -12.44
N ILE A 95 -3.15 -5.16 -13.67
CA ILE A 95 -3.97 -5.10 -14.87
C ILE A 95 -4.71 -6.43 -15.07
N LEU A 96 -4.01 -7.55 -14.88
CA LEU A 96 -4.61 -8.88 -15.00
C LEU A 96 -5.69 -9.11 -13.93
N ASN A 97 -5.44 -8.70 -12.68
CA ASN A 97 -6.41 -8.76 -11.60
C ASN A 97 -7.67 -7.94 -11.92
N ARG A 98 -7.52 -6.71 -12.45
CA ARG A 98 -8.67 -5.89 -12.88
C ARG A 98 -9.47 -6.54 -14.00
N LYS A 99 -8.79 -7.08 -15.02
CA LYS A 99 -9.46 -7.82 -16.11
C LYS A 99 -10.27 -8.99 -15.56
N ARG A 100 -9.68 -9.81 -14.69
CA ARG A 100 -10.36 -10.96 -14.06
C ARG A 100 -11.60 -10.53 -13.28
N ARG A 101 -11.50 -9.48 -12.45
CA ARG A 101 -12.64 -8.95 -11.69
C ARG A 101 -13.74 -8.41 -12.59
N ALA A 102 -13.39 -7.71 -13.66
CA ALA A 102 -14.36 -7.23 -14.65
C ALA A 102 -15.10 -8.37 -15.35
N TYR A 103 -14.38 -9.42 -15.77
CA TYR A 103 -14.99 -10.61 -16.37
C TYR A 103 -15.91 -11.34 -15.40
N ALA A 104 -15.50 -11.52 -14.14
CA ALA A 104 -16.33 -12.14 -13.13
C ALA A 104 -17.63 -11.36 -12.90
N MET A 105 -17.55 -10.03 -12.83
CA MET A 105 -18.72 -9.17 -12.70
C MET A 105 -19.63 -9.25 -13.93
N TYR A 106 -19.06 -9.22 -15.13
CA TYR A 106 -19.81 -9.35 -16.37
C TYR A 106 -20.60 -10.67 -16.42
N ASN A 107 -19.95 -11.79 -16.12
CA ASN A 107 -20.61 -13.10 -16.10
C ASN A 107 -21.72 -13.15 -15.05
N HIS A 108 -21.46 -12.61 -13.85
CA HIS A 108 -22.46 -12.55 -12.78
C HIS A 108 -23.71 -11.73 -13.17
N CYS A 109 -23.52 -10.56 -13.79
CA CYS A 109 -24.62 -9.75 -14.30
C CYS A 109 -25.38 -10.44 -15.45
N ASN A 110 -24.66 -11.14 -16.33
CA ASN A 110 -25.27 -11.87 -17.44
C ASN A 110 -26.15 -13.02 -16.94
N GLU A 111 -25.68 -13.80 -15.96
CA GLU A 111 -26.45 -14.92 -15.39
C GLU A 111 -27.67 -14.46 -14.57
N THR A 112 -27.58 -13.30 -13.91
CA THR A 112 -28.58 -12.89 -12.91
C THR A 112 -29.59 -11.88 -13.44
N ILE A 113 -29.13 -10.87 -14.18
CA ILE A 113 -29.93 -9.68 -14.54
C ILE A 113 -30.30 -9.68 -16.02
N LEU A 114 -29.33 -9.96 -16.90
CA LEU A 114 -29.51 -9.80 -18.35
C LEU A 114 -29.90 -11.08 -19.09
N GLY A 115 -29.61 -12.26 -18.51
CA GLY A 115 -29.83 -13.57 -19.12
C GLY A 115 -31.16 -14.22 -18.77
N LYS A 116 -31.93 -13.68 -17.81
CA LYS A 116 -33.31 -14.10 -17.58
C LYS A 116 -34.19 -13.47 -18.66
N LYS A 117 -34.40 -14.18 -19.77
CA LYS A 117 -35.55 -13.92 -20.64
C LYS A 117 -36.81 -14.36 -19.89
N GLU A 118 -37.84 -13.50 -19.89
CA GLU A 118 -39.20 -13.84 -19.43
C GLU A 118 -39.75 -15.07 -20.16
#